data_AF-A0A7W1SMS8-F1
#
_entry.id   AF-A0A7W1SMS8-F1
#
_cell.length_a   1.000
_cell.length_b   1.000
_cell.length_c   1.000
_cell.angle_alpha   90.00
_cell.angle_beta   90.00
_cell.angle_gamma   90.00
#
_symmetry.space_group_name_H-M   'P 1'
#
loop_
_entity.id
_entity.type
_entity.pdbx_description
1 polymer ?
#
loop_
_entity_poly.entity_id
_entity_poly.type
_entity_poly.pdbx_seq_one_letter_code
_entity_poly.pdbx_strand_id
1 'polypeptide(L)' 'MDIYLRPTLNPPARLGFAPAADTVEFALARALIAGSTSFHLEARPVRGAGGTTLSEPFTARAGEEIFWSIPPQ' A
#
# COMPACT_ATOMS: atom_id res chain seq x y z
N MET A 1 -3.38 -6.62 8.53
CA MET A 1 -2.10 -6.04 8.10
C MET A 1 -2.17 -4.53 8.26
N ASP A 2 -1.09 -3.90 8.71
CA ASP A 2 -0.96 -2.44 8.61
C ASP A 2 -0.37 -2.11 7.24
N ILE A 3 -1.04 -1.24 6.49
CA ILE A 3 -0.77 -0.97 5.08
C ILE A 3 -0.03 0.36 4.97
N TYR A 4 1.06 0.32 4.22
CA TYR A 4 1.90 1.47 3.93
C TYR A 4 2.02 1.66 2.43
N LEU A 5 1.99 2.91 2.00
CA LEU A 5 2.43 3.35 0.69
C LEU A 5 3.94 3.56 0.74
N ARG A 6 4.66 3.06 -0.26
CA ARG A 6 6.11 3.24 -0.44
C ARG A 6 6.39 3.90 -1.80
N PRO A 7 6.34 5.24 -1.87
CA PRO A 7 6.75 5.98 -3.06
C PRO A 7 8.27 5.85 -3.28
N THR A 8 8.72 5.96 -4.52
CA THR A 8 10.15 5.83 -4.84
C THR A 8 10.99 6.97 -4.25
N LEU A 9 10.46 8.19 -4.18
CA LEU A 9 11.22 9.38 -3.76
C LEU A 9 10.80 9.97 -2.41
N ASN A 10 9.68 9.49 -1.84
CA ASN A 10 9.15 10.00 -0.58
C ASN A 10 9.26 8.94 0.53
N PRO A 11 9.30 9.34 1.80
CA PRO A 11 9.21 8.40 2.90
C PRO A 11 7.93 7.55 2.84
N PRO A 12 7.95 6.31 3.35
CA PRO A 12 6.75 5.49 3.48
C PRO A 12 5.65 6.20 4.30
N ALA A 13 4.42 6.12 3.83
CA ALA A 13 3.25 6.72 4.48
C ALA A 13 2.27 5.62 4.88
N ARG A 14 1.76 5.66 6.11
CA ARG A 14 0.74 4.71 6.58
C ARG A 14 -0.61 5.05 5.95
N LEU A 15 -1.24 4.09 5.28
CA LEU A 15 -2.59 4.23 4.72
C LEU A 15 -3.65 3.82 5.73
N GLY A 16 -3.43 2.74 6.47
CA GLY A 16 -4.37 2.27 7.48
C GLY A 16 -4.25 0.77 7.73
N PHE A 17 -5.25 0.19 8.39
CA PHE A 17 -5.28 -1.22 8.72
C PHE A 17 -6.27 -1.98 7.83
N ALA A 18 -5.82 -3.09 7.25
CA ALA A 18 -6.66 -4.05 6.53
C ALA A 18 -6.82 -5.34 7.36
N PRO A 19 -8.04 -5.70 7.81
CA PRO A 19 -8.28 -6.98 8.46
C PRO A 19 -7.95 -8.16 7.54
N ALA A 20 -7.72 -9.33 8.13
CA ALA A 20 -7.51 -10.54 7.33
C ALA A 20 -8.81 -10.92 6.60
N ALA A 21 -8.68 -11.35 5.34
CA ALA A 21 -9.78 -11.78 4.47
C ALA A 21 -10.83 -10.71 4.11
N ASP A 22 -10.58 -9.44 4.41
CA ASP A 22 -11.44 -8.32 4.02
C ASP A 22 -10.82 -7.48 2.88
N THR A 23 -11.69 -6.89 2.06
CA THR A 23 -11.31 -5.83 1.12
C THR A 23 -11.44 -4.48 1.81
N VAL A 24 -10.39 -3.66 1.72
CA VAL A 24 -10.38 -2.30 2.28
C VAL A 24 -9.95 -1.32 1.21
N GLU A 25 -10.68 -0.20 1.14
CA GLU A 25 -10.40 0.89 0.23
C GLU A 25 -9.72 2.05 0.96
N PHE A 26 -8.69 2.62 0.35
CA PHE A 26 -7.96 3.77 0.88
C PHE A 26 -7.92 4.90 -0.14
N ALA A 27 -8.20 6.12 0.31
CA ALA A 27 -8.00 7.30 -0.52
C ALA A 27 -6.50 7.61 -0.65
N LEU A 28 -5.96 7.54 -1.87
CA LEU A 28 -4.57 7.89 -2.14
C LEU A 28 -4.44 9.39 -2.39
N ALA A 29 -4.03 10.15 -1.38
CA ALA A 29 -3.78 11.57 -1.55
C ALA A 29 -2.58 11.82 -2.49
N ARG A 30 -2.77 12.66 -3.52
CA ARG A 30 -1.71 12.99 -4.51
C ARG A 30 -0.40 13.45 -3.88
N ALA A 31 -0.47 14.14 -2.74
CA ALA A 31 0.70 14.61 -2.01
C ALA A 31 1.64 13.47 -1.58
N LEU A 32 1.11 12.27 -1.32
CA LEU A 32 1.91 11.13 -0.87
C LEU A 32 2.82 10.57 -1.97
N ILE A 33 2.41 10.67 -3.23
CA ILE A 33 3.17 10.20 -4.40
C ILE A 33 3.80 11.34 -5.20
N ALA A 34 3.78 12.58 -4.68
CA ALA A 34 4.30 13.74 -5.40
C ALA A 34 5.77 13.53 -5.81
N GLY A 35 6.06 13.78 -7.09
CA GLY A 35 7.40 13.58 -7.67
C GLY A 35 7.79 12.12 -7.93
N SER A 36 7.10 11.14 -7.35
CA SER A 36 7.36 9.72 -7.60
C SER A 36 6.60 9.27 -8.86
N THR A 37 7.29 8.65 -9.81
CA THR A 37 6.68 8.06 -11.01
C THR A 37 6.01 6.72 -10.72
N SER A 38 6.42 6.05 -9.65
CA SER A 38 5.90 4.75 -9.19
C SER A 38 5.88 4.65 -7.67
N PHE A 39 5.11 3.71 -7.15
CA PHE A 39 5.10 3.35 -5.74
C PHE A 39 4.77 1.88 -5.54
N HIS A 40 5.13 1.34 -4.38
CA HIS A 40 4.69 0.03 -3.92
C HIS A 40 3.68 0.19 -2.78
N LEU A 41 2.88 -0.84 -2.55
CA LEU A 41 2.14 -1.04 -1.32
C LEU A 41 2.85 -2.09 -0.47
N GLU A 42 2.92 -1.85 0.82
CA GLU A 42 3.58 -2.72 1.79
C GLU A 42 2.60 -3.09 2.90
N ALA A 43 2.40 -4.38 3.11
CA ALA A 43 1.55 -4.93 4.15
C ALA A 43 2.44 -5.49 5.26
N ARG A 44 2.34 -4.90 6.45
CA ARG A 44 3.10 -5.31 7.63
C ARG A 44 2.21 -6.08 8.60
N PRO A 45 2.65 -7.23 9.14
CA PRO A 45 1.91 -7.94 10.17
C PRO A 45 1.90 -7.15 11.49
N VAL A 46 0.73 -7.08 12.14
CA VAL A 46 0.54 -6.30 13.38
C VAL A 46 0.88 -7.12 14.64
N ARG A 47 0.82 -8.45 14.57
CA ARG A 47 0.99 -9.36 15.74
C ARG A 47 2.08 -10.40 15.56
N GLY A 48 3.19 -10.06 14.89
CA GLY A 48 4.40 -10.91 14.81
C GLY A 48 4.27 -12.24 14.06
N ALA A 49 3.07 -12.64 13.65
CA ALA A 49 2.83 -13.77 12.75
C ALA A 49 2.76 -13.26 11.30
N GLY A 50 3.62 -13.79 10.43
CA GLY A 50 3.68 -13.47 8.99
C GLY A 50 4.90 -12.63 8.59
N GLY A 51 5.17 -12.57 7.29
CA GLY A 51 6.19 -11.70 6.69
C GLY A 51 5.60 -10.39 6.20
N THR A 52 6.47 -9.41 5.95
CA THR A 52 6.06 -8.21 5.19
C THR A 52 5.82 -8.60 3.73
N THR A 53 4.68 -8.23 3.17
CA THR A 53 4.38 -8.40 1.74
C THR A 53 4.56 -7.07 1.02
N LEU A 54 5.23 -7.07 -0.12
CA LEU A 54 5.37 -5.92 -1.01
C LEU A 54 4.66 -6.20 -2.33
N SER A 55 3.94 -5.23 -2.86
CA SER A 55 3.32 -5.32 -4.19
C SER A 55 4.35 -5.17 -5.32
N GLU A 56 3.93 -5.50 -6.53
CA GLU A 56 4.49 -4.94 -7.76
C GLU A 56 4.46 -3.39 -7.74
N PRO A 57 5.34 -2.72 -8.51
CA PRO A 57 5.29 -1.27 -8.62
C PRO A 57 4.02 -0.85 -9.38
N PHE A 58 3.29 0.10 -8.82
CA PHE A 58 2.15 0.75 -9.45
C PHE A 58 2.51 2.15 -9.94
N THR A 59 1.83 2.57 -10.99
CA THR A 59 1.71 3.98 -11.40
C THR A 59 0.26 4.38 -11.22
N ALA A 60 -0.03 5.57 -10.68
CA ALA A 60 -1.40 6.05 -10.52
C ALA A 60 -1.62 7.37 -11.24
N ARG A 61 -2.73 7.47 -11.96
CA ARG A 61 -3.30 8.73 -12.46
C ARG A 61 -4.37 9.24 -11.51
N ALA A 62 -4.69 10.53 -11.60
CA ALA A 62 -5.77 11.09 -10.82
C ALA A 62 -7.11 10.44 -11.22
N GLY A 63 -7.84 9.90 -10.23
CA GLY A 63 -9.10 9.20 -10.44
C GLY A 63 -8.96 7.73 -10.84
N GLU A 64 -7.73 7.19 -10.88
CA GLU A 64 -7.49 5.77 -11.11
C GLU A 64 -7.61 4.98 -9.80
N GLU A 65 -8.27 3.83 -9.87
CA GLU A 65 -8.32 2.85 -8.78
C GLU A 65 -7.27 1.78 -9.00
N ILE A 66 -6.57 1.42 -7.91
CA ILE A 66 -5.55 0.38 -7.91
C ILE A 66 -5.99 -0.74 -7.00
N PHE A 67 -5.94 -1.96 -7.53
CA PHE A 67 -6.31 -3.16 -6.81
C PHE A 67 -5.05 -3.95 -6.49
N TRP A 68 -4.88 -4.32 -5.22
CA TRP A 68 -3.79 -5.17 -4.78
C TRP A 68 -4.33 -6.24 -3.85
N SER A 69 -3.96 -7.49 -4.10
CA SER A 69 -4.33 -8.64 -3.28
C SER A 69 -3.11 -9.12 -2.49
N ILE A 70 -3.26 -9.19 -1.18
CA ILE A 70 -2.21 -9.72 -0.30
C ILE A 70 -2.39 -11.24 -0.24
N PRO A 71 -1.38 -12.06 -0.61
CA PRO A 71 -1.48 -13.50 -0.51
C PRO A 71 -1.66 -13.95 0.95
N PRO A 72 -2.28 -15.11 1.19
CA PRO A 72 -2.29 -15.74 2.51
C PRO A 72 -0.85 -15.87 3.04
N GLN A 73 -0.65 -15.51 4.31
CA GLN A 73 0.63 -15.56 5.02
C GLN A 73 0.65 -16.69 6.04
#